data_AF-A0A3B9LE48-F1
#
_entry.id   AF-A0A3B9LE48-F1
#
_cell.length_a   1.000
_cell.length_b   1.000
_cell.length_c   1.000
_cell.angle_alpha   90.00
_cell.angle_beta   90.00
_cell.angle_gamma   90.00
#
_symmetry.space_group_name_H-M   'P 1'
#
loop_
_entity.id
_entity.type
_entity.pdbx_description
1 polymer ?
#
loop_
_entity_poly.entity_id
_entity_poly.type
_entity_poly.pdbx_seq_one_letter_code
_entity_poly.pdbx_strand_id
1 'polypeptide(L)'
;MNEHSWRELVGEERPVGFDQVAIGVASSDTMRSWSKGEVKNPETINYRTFKPEKGGLFCERIFGPTRDWECSCGKYKRIKHKGVICDRCGVEVTLARVRRDRMGHIELAVPVSHIWFYKCMPSRLGLMLDMSARQLERVIYYEDYIVIDPGKTPLQKTQLLNEVEYREAQEQYGEGFVAGMGAEAVKKLLAEIDLNKLNKELEQAMGATKSKQIRKKLAKRLKLIQGFQNSHARPDWMVLDVLPVIPPDLRPLVPLEGGRFATSDLNDLYRRVINRNNRLKNLLQLKTPDVIIRNEKRMLQEAVDALFDNGRHGRAVTGAGNRPLKSLSDMLKGKGGRFRQNLLGKRVDYSGRSVIVIGPELKLHQCGLPKKMALVLFEPFIIRRLKDLGYVHTVRSAKKMIERQTPEVWDILDEVTKGHPVLLNRAPTL
;
A
#
# COMPACT_ATOMS: atom_id res chain seq x y z
N MET A 1 4.79 39.74 -6.68
CA MET A 1 4.14 38.71 -5.84
C MET A 1 5.19 37.66 -5.54
N ASN A 2 5.61 37.52 -4.27
CA ASN A 2 6.64 36.57 -3.87
C ASN A 2 6.28 35.15 -4.34
N GLU A 3 7.19 34.48 -5.05
CA GLU A 3 7.02 33.08 -5.45
C GLU A 3 6.70 32.17 -4.24
N HIS A 4 7.19 32.53 -3.04
CA HIS A 4 6.87 31.84 -1.79
C HIS A 4 5.37 31.84 -1.45
N SER A 5 4.66 32.95 -1.69
CA SER A 5 3.24 33.07 -1.36
C SER A 5 2.36 32.20 -2.28
N TRP A 6 2.68 32.13 -3.58
CA TRP A 6 1.99 31.23 -4.51
C TRP A 6 2.28 29.75 -4.22
N ARG A 7 3.49 29.40 -3.82
CA ARG A 7 3.87 28.01 -3.51
C ARG A 7 3.18 27.48 -2.24
N GLU A 8 3.06 28.32 -1.21
CA GLU A 8 2.29 28.00 0.00
C GLU A 8 0.77 27.91 -0.26
N LEU A 9 0.27 28.66 -1.25
CA LEU A 9 -1.12 28.59 -1.72
C LEU A 9 -1.41 27.29 -2.49
N VAL A 10 -0.43 26.76 -3.23
CA VAL A 10 -0.51 25.51 -4.01
C VAL A 10 -0.13 24.28 -3.18
N GLY A 11 0.49 24.47 -2.00
CA GLY A 11 0.92 23.40 -1.11
C GLY A 11 2.09 22.59 -1.66
N GLU A 12 2.91 23.17 -2.54
CA GLU A 12 4.17 22.57 -2.96
C GLU A 12 5.27 22.90 -1.95
N GLU A 13 5.29 22.18 -0.83
CA GLU A 13 6.54 21.97 -0.12
C GLU A 13 7.40 21.06 -1.01
N ARG A 14 8.47 21.59 -1.61
CA ARG A 14 9.47 20.72 -2.24
C ARG A 14 9.98 19.80 -1.12
N PRO A 15 9.82 18.48 -1.21
CA PRO A 15 10.50 17.61 -0.27
C PRO A 15 11.99 17.92 -0.39
N VAL A 16 12.63 18.15 0.76
CA VAL A 16 14.09 18.22 0.84
C VAL A 16 14.63 16.99 0.11
N GLY A 17 15.53 17.20 -0.85
CA GLY A 17 16.11 16.09 -1.60
C GLY A 17 16.70 15.06 -0.64
N PHE A 18 16.47 13.78 -0.90
CA PHE A 18 17.05 12.68 -0.12
C PHE A 18 18.09 11.96 -0.97
N ASP A 19 19.21 11.58 -0.35
CA ASP A 19 20.28 10.84 -1.02
C ASP A 19 20.13 9.32 -0.85
N GLN A 20 19.41 8.89 0.18
CA GLN A 20 19.31 7.48 0.58
C GLN A 20 17.87 7.08 0.90
N VAL A 21 17.54 5.83 0.59
CA VAL A 21 16.25 5.20 0.93
C VAL A 21 16.52 3.93 1.72
N ALA A 22 15.96 3.83 2.91
CA ALA A 22 16.02 2.65 3.76
C ALA A 22 14.64 1.97 3.83
N ILE A 23 14.63 0.66 4.05
CA ILE A 23 13.43 -0.13 4.30
C ILE A 23 13.59 -0.88 5.62
N GLY A 24 12.57 -0.80 6.47
CA GLY A 24 12.54 -1.44 7.77
C GLY A 24 11.18 -2.10 8.03
N VAL A 25 11.13 -2.95 9.06
CA VAL A 25 9.87 -3.51 9.55
C VAL A 25 9.21 -2.48 10.45
N ALA A 26 7.95 -2.15 10.19
CA ALA A 26 7.21 -1.17 10.97
C ALA A 26 6.62 -1.80 12.23
N SER A 27 6.81 -1.15 13.37
CA SER A 27 6.13 -1.50 14.61
C SER A 27 4.66 -1.05 14.58
N SER A 28 3.81 -1.64 15.42
CA SER A 28 2.41 -1.21 15.53
C SER A 28 2.28 0.26 15.97
N ASP A 29 3.18 0.75 16.82
CA ASP A 29 3.16 2.15 17.25
C ASP A 29 3.58 3.11 16.12
N THR A 30 4.52 2.70 15.29
CA THR A 30 4.89 3.43 14.07
C THR A 30 3.70 3.47 13.10
N MET A 31 2.95 2.38 12.94
CA MET A 31 1.75 2.38 12.10
C MET A 31 0.65 3.30 12.65
N ARG A 32 0.50 3.39 13.98
CA ARG A 32 -0.42 4.35 14.61
C ARG A 32 0.01 5.80 14.40
N SER A 33 1.31 6.09 14.44
CA SER A 33 1.83 7.46 14.24
C SER A 33 1.65 7.98 12.81
N TRP A 34 1.69 7.10 11.81
CA TRP A 34 1.36 7.46 10.42
C TRP A 34 -0.12 7.76 10.22
N SER A 35 -0.97 7.19 11.07
CA SER A 35 -2.40 7.28 10.90
C SER A 35 -2.96 8.62 11.37
N LYS A 36 -3.93 9.14 10.62
CA LYS A 36 -4.75 10.30 11.02
C LYS A 36 -6.09 9.90 11.66
N GLY A 37 -6.36 8.59 11.80
CA GLY A 37 -7.55 8.11 12.48
C GLY A 37 -7.88 6.64 12.18
N GLU A 38 -8.66 6.06 13.08
CA GLU A 38 -9.13 4.67 13.00
C GLU A 38 -10.37 4.56 12.08
N VAL A 39 -10.34 3.60 11.16
CA VAL A 39 -11.48 3.22 10.31
C VAL A 39 -12.27 2.12 11.02
N LYS A 40 -13.51 2.43 11.40
CA LYS A 40 -14.39 1.52 12.14
C LYS A 40 -15.46 0.87 11.26
N ASN A 41 -15.95 1.61 10.27
CA ASN A 41 -17.06 1.18 9.43
C ASN A 41 -16.55 0.69 8.07
N PRO A 42 -17.14 -0.37 7.51
CA PRO A 42 -16.80 -0.87 6.17
C PRO A 42 -17.38 0.04 5.06
N GLU A 43 -18.32 0.90 5.40
CA GLU A 43 -19.05 1.72 4.44
C GLU A 43 -18.15 2.71 3.71
N THR A 44 -18.46 2.98 2.45
CA THR A 44 -17.66 3.85 1.57
C THR A 44 -18.32 5.22 1.42
N ILE A 45 -19.40 5.28 0.65
CA ILE A 45 -20.16 6.49 0.35
C ILE A 45 -21.65 6.24 0.55
N ASN A 46 -22.37 7.29 0.90
CA ASN A 46 -23.83 7.24 0.98
C ASN A 46 -24.44 7.15 -0.42
N TYR A 47 -25.32 6.19 -0.66
CA TYR A 47 -25.92 5.94 -1.98
C TYR A 47 -26.83 7.08 -2.48
N ARG A 48 -27.42 7.90 -1.59
CA ARG A 48 -28.29 9.02 -1.99
C ARG A 48 -27.53 10.32 -2.17
N THR A 49 -26.64 10.64 -1.23
CA THR A 49 -25.97 11.94 -1.19
C THR A 49 -24.60 11.93 -1.85
N PHE A 50 -24.06 10.74 -2.18
CA PHE A 50 -22.69 10.51 -2.65
C PHE A 50 -21.60 11.10 -1.74
N LYS A 51 -21.95 11.44 -0.50
CA LYS A 51 -21.00 11.92 0.50
C LYS A 51 -20.31 10.74 1.18
N PRO A 52 -19.01 10.87 1.51
CA PRO A 52 -18.32 9.83 2.28
C PRO A 52 -18.95 9.60 3.65
N GLU A 53 -19.05 8.33 4.04
CA GLU A 53 -19.61 7.95 5.34
C GLU A 53 -18.64 8.25 6.50
N LYS A 54 -19.21 8.60 7.67
CA LYS A 54 -18.41 8.91 8.86
C LYS A 54 -17.79 7.62 9.44
N GLY A 55 -16.48 7.65 9.69
CA GLY A 55 -15.72 6.49 10.18
C GLY A 55 -15.56 5.37 9.14
N GLY A 56 -16.00 5.59 7.90
CA GLY A 56 -15.86 4.66 6.79
C GLY A 56 -14.53 4.77 6.05
N LEU A 57 -14.38 3.95 5.00
CA LEU A 57 -13.15 3.86 4.19
C LEU A 57 -12.82 5.15 3.41
N PHE A 58 -13.76 6.07 3.25
CA PHE A 58 -13.54 7.34 2.54
C PHE A 58 -13.71 8.56 3.46
N CYS A 59 -13.81 8.35 4.78
CA CYS A 59 -14.15 9.36 5.76
C CYS A 59 -13.28 10.63 5.65
N GLU A 60 -13.92 11.77 5.47
CA GLU A 60 -13.23 13.06 5.32
C GLU A 60 -12.52 13.52 6.58
N ARG A 61 -12.97 13.08 7.77
CA ARG A 61 -12.29 13.39 9.04
C ARG A 61 -10.91 12.74 9.11
N ILE A 62 -10.77 11.51 8.61
CA ILE A 62 -9.52 10.74 8.67
C ILE A 62 -8.60 11.16 7.52
N PHE A 63 -9.13 11.15 6.30
CA PHE A 63 -8.33 11.30 5.09
C PHE A 63 -8.22 12.75 4.60
N GLY A 64 -9.05 13.67 5.07
CA GLY A 64 -9.11 15.06 4.62
C GLY A 64 -10.32 15.38 3.73
N PRO A 65 -10.54 16.66 3.38
CA PRO A 65 -11.74 17.12 2.68
C PRO A 65 -11.77 16.71 1.20
N THR A 66 -12.95 16.43 0.64
CA THR A 66 -13.10 16.12 -0.80
C THR A 66 -12.92 17.34 -1.70
N ARG A 67 -13.14 18.55 -1.17
CA ARG A 67 -13.03 19.82 -1.89
C ARG A 67 -12.00 20.73 -1.22
N ASP A 68 -11.30 21.51 -2.03
CA ASP A 68 -10.27 22.43 -1.52
C ASP A 68 -10.89 23.51 -0.62
N TRP A 69 -10.31 23.68 0.57
CA TRP A 69 -10.68 24.73 1.53
C TRP A 69 -12.16 24.71 1.94
N GLU A 70 -12.81 23.55 1.90
CA GLU A 70 -14.21 23.37 2.28
C GLU A 70 -14.38 22.14 3.17
N CYS A 71 -15.07 22.30 4.31
CA CYS A 71 -15.45 21.18 5.15
C CYS A 71 -16.71 20.45 4.63
N SER A 72 -16.89 19.18 5.01
CA SER A 72 -18.01 18.31 4.57
C SER A 72 -19.42 18.92 4.68
N CYS A 73 -19.66 19.67 5.77
CA CYS A 73 -20.95 20.28 6.06
C CYS A 73 -21.12 21.67 5.44
N GLY A 74 -20.06 22.26 4.89
CA GLY A 74 -20.06 23.60 4.32
C GLY A 74 -20.12 24.76 5.32
N LYS A 75 -19.98 24.52 6.64
CA LYS A 75 -19.92 25.57 7.68
C LYS A 75 -18.72 26.49 7.44
N TYR A 76 -17.53 25.89 7.30
CA TYR A 76 -16.29 26.59 6.99
C TYR A 76 -15.95 26.40 5.52
N LYS A 77 -15.79 27.52 4.81
CA LYS A 77 -15.45 27.60 3.39
C LYS A 77 -14.42 28.68 3.13
N ARG A 78 -13.65 28.51 2.06
CA ARG A 78 -12.59 29.42 1.58
C ARG A 78 -11.34 29.37 2.46
N ILE A 79 -10.25 29.91 1.91
CA ILE A 79 -8.90 29.85 2.49
C ILE A 79 -8.76 30.52 3.86
N LYS A 80 -9.66 31.44 4.22
CA LYS A 80 -9.66 32.13 5.52
C LYS A 80 -9.72 31.21 6.74
N HIS A 81 -10.22 29.98 6.57
CA HIS A 81 -10.33 28.98 7.64
C HIS A 81 -9.27 27.87 7.50
N LYS A 82 -8.14 28.13 6.82
CA LYS A 82 -7.02 27.18 6.68
C LYS A 82 -6.61 26.61 8.04
N GLY A 83 -6.59 25.28 8.15
CA GLY A 83 -6.18 24.55 9.35
C GLY A 83 -7.23 24.48 10.48
N VAL A 84 -8.41 25.10 10.30
CA VAL A 84 -9.49 25.02 11.29
C VAL A 84 -10.19 23.66 11.17
N ILE A 85 -10.34 22.96 12.30
CA ILE A 85 -11.13 21.73 12.39
C ILE A 85 -12.59 22.11 12.64
N CYS A 86 -13.50 21.61 11.81
CA CYS A 86 -14.91 21.96 11.93
C CYS A 86 -15.60 21.29 13.13
N ASP A 87 -16.21 22.07 14.02
CA ASP A 87 -16.92 21.54 15.21
C ASP A 87 -18.08 20.58 14.87
N ARG A 88 -18.73 20.76 13.70
CA ARG A 88 -19.92 19.96 13.32
C ARG A 88 -19.56 18.64 12.66
N CYS A 89 -18.51 18.60 11.82
CA CYS A 89 -18.15 17.41 11.06
C CYS A 89 -16.77 16.83 11.40
N GLY A 90 -15.96 17.54 12.19
CA GLY A 90 -14.60 17.16 12.55
C GLY A 90 -13.62 17.18 11.38
N VAL A 91 -14.00 17.73 10.23
CA VAL A 91 -13.14 17.78 9.03
C VAL A 91 -12.28 19.02 9.09
N GLU A 92 -10.98 18.83 8.90
CA GLU A 92 -10.00 19.89 8.78
C GLU A 92 -10.11 20.58 7.42
N VAL A 93 -10.08 21.92 7.42
CA VAL A 93 -10.13 22.72 6.20
C VAL A 93 -8.74 22.85 5.59
N THR A 94 -8.44 21.98 4.62
CA THR A 94 -7.17 21.93 3.87
C THR A 94 -7.42 21.73 2.36
N LEU A 95 -6.35 21.58 1.58
CA LEU A 95 -6.41 21.10 0.20
C LEU A 95 -6.91 19.65 0.15
N ALA A 96 -7.62 19.28 -0.91
CA ALA A 96 -8.09 17.91 -1.14
C ALA A 96 -6.94 16.95 -1.46
N ARG A 97 -5.81 17.46 -1.98
CA ARG A 97 -4.60 16.68 -2.29
C ARG A 97 -4.09 15.84 -1.11
N VAL A 98 -4.30 16.30 0.13
CA VAL A 98 -3.89 15.57 1.34
C VAL A 98 -4.52 14.17 1.44
N ARG A 99 -5.65 13.93 0.75
CA ARG A 99 -6.33 12.63 0.66
C ARG A 99 -5.53 11.56 -0.10
N ARG A 100 -4.46 11.97 -0.80
CA ARG A 100 -3.50 11.07 -1.43
C ARG A 100 -2.38 10.63 -0.48
N ASP A 101 -2.13 11.39 0.58
CA ASP A 101 -0.98 11.19 1.47
C ASP A 101 -1.38 10.68 2.86
N ARG A 102 -2.56 11.08 3.38
CA ARG A 102 -3.02 10.71 4.72
C ARG A 102 -3.44 9.24 4.79
N MET A 103 -2.86 8.50 5.72
CA MET A 103 -3.21 7.09 5.98
C MET A 103 -4.21 6.95 7.13
N GLY A 104 -5.00 5.89 7.08
CA GLY A 104 -5.84 5.43 8.20
C GLY A 104 -5.25 4.18 8.84
N HIS A 105 -5.84 3.69 9.93
CA HIS A 105 -5.53 2.36 10.46
C HIS A 105 -6.80 1.63 10.90
N ILE A 106 -6.70 0.31 11.06
CA ILE A 106 -7.72 -0.55 11.64
C ILE A 106 -7.07 -1.25 12.84
N GLU A 107 -7.68 -1.11 14.02
CA GLU A 107 -7.26 -1.86 15.20
C GLU A 107 -7.83 -3.28 15.13
N LEU A 108 -6.96 -4.27 15.00
CA LEU A 108 -7.37 -5.68 14.92
C LEU A 108 -7.80 -6.19 16.29
N ALA A 109 -8.84 -7.01 16.33
CA ALA A 109 -9.36 -7.59 17.57
C ALA A 109 -8.39 -8.61 18.18
N VAL A 110 -7.60 -9.27 17.31
CA VAL A 110 -6.62 -10.30 17.66
C VAL A 110 -5.41 -10.07 16.75
N PRO A 111 -4.17 -10.31 17.22
CA PRO A 111 -2.99 -10.22 16.38
C PRO A 111 -3.07 -11.17 15.19
N VAL A 112 -2.57 -10.72 14.03
CA VAL A 112 -2.62 -11.46 12.76
C VAL A 112 -1.21 -11.58 12.19
N SER A 113 -0.81 -12.78 11.78
CA SER A 113 0.52 -13.00 11.20
C SER A 113 0.60 -12.39 9.80
N HIS A 114 1.67 -11.66 9.48
CA HIS A 114 1.81 -11.12 8.13
C HIS A 114 2.26 -12.22 7.14
N ILE A 115 1.46 -12.45 6.09
CA ILE A 115 1.65 -13.54 5.12
C ILE A 115 3.05 -13.65 4.53
N TRP A 116 3.68 -12.53 4.20
CA TRP A 116 5.04 -12.53 3.65
C TRP A 116 6.08 -13.17 4.59
N PHE A 117 5.95 -13.08 5.91
CA PHE A 117 6.99 -13.58 6.82
C PHE A 117 6.93 -15.08 7.06
N TYR A 118 5.77 -15.74 6.92
CA TYR A 118 5.70 -17.20 7.04
C TYR A 118 5.59 -17.96 5.71
N LYS A 119 4.99 -17.38 4.65
CA LYS A 119 4.82 -18.03 3.33
C LYS A 119 5.88 -17.68 2.29
N CYS A 120 6.66 -16.60 2.45
CA CYS A 120 7.82 -16.39 1.57
C CYS A 120 8.91 -17.39 1.91
N MET A 121 9.50 -18.03 0.90
CA MET A 121 10.61 -18.95 1.08
C MET A 121 11.94 -18.20 0.98
N PRO A 122 12.85 -18.31 1.96
CA PRO A 122 12.70 -19.04 3.22
C PRO A 122 11.80 -18.30 4.23
N SER A 123 10.99 -19.05 4.98
CA SER A 123 10.10 -18.52 6.02
C SER A 123 10.91 -17.83 7.12
N ARG A 124 10.70 -16.53 7.32
CA ARG A 124 11.42 -15.75 8.35
C ARG A 124 10.94 -16.15 9.74
N LEU A 125 9.64 -16.33 9.91
CA LEU A 125 9.04 -16.86 11.14
C LEU A 125 9.54 -18.28 11.44
N GLY A 126 9.58 -19.15 10.42
CA GLY A 126 10.10 -20.51 10.58
C GLY A 126 11.57 -20.55 10.98
N LEU A 127 12.40 -19.70 10.39
CA LEU A 127 13.81 -19.58 10.76
C LEU A 127 13.99 -19.03 12.18
N MET A 128 13.18 -18.07 12.62
CA MET A 128 13.29 -17.52 13.98
C MET A 128 12.94 -18.57 15.05
N LEU A 129 11.85 -19.32 14.86
CA LEU A 129 11.37 -20.32 15.82
C LEU A 129 11.96 -21.73 15.63
N ASP A 130 12.83 -21.91 14.62
CA ASP A 130 13.37 -23.21 14.18
C ASP A 130 12.31 -24.25 13.76
N MET A 131 11.17 -23.78 13.28
CA MET A 131 10.03 -24.61 12.85
C MET A 131 9.90 -24.65 11.33
N SER A 132 9.28 -25.71 10.82
CA SER A 132 8.90 -25.75 9.41
C SER A 132 7.72 -24.82 9.11
N ALA A 133 7.64 -24.32 7.88
CA ALA A 133 6.53 -23.44 7.47
C ALA A 133 5.15 -24.12 7.59
N ARG A 134 5.09 -25.44 7.36
CA ARG A 134 3.86 -26.24 7.51
C ARG A 134 3.42 -26.35 8.96
N GLN A 135 4.36 -26.54 9.89
CA GLN A 135 4.06 -26.55 11.33
C GLN A 135 3.51 -25.18 11.78
N LEU A 136 4.13 -24.08 11.36
CA LEU A 136 3.64 -22.74 11.68
C LEU A 136 2.25 -22.47 11.08
N GLU A 137 1.97 -22.97 9.88
CA GLU A 137 0.66 -22.84 9.25
C GLU A 137 -0.44 -23.49 10.11
N ARG A 138 -0.23 -24.72 10.59
CA ARG A 138 -1.19 -25.42 11.46
C ARG A 138 -1.51 -24.62 12.74
N VAL A 139 -0.51 -23.96 13.33
CA VAL A 139 -0.72 -23.09 14.50
C VAL A 139 -1.47 -21.81 14.13
N ILE A 140 -1.05 -21.11 13.07
CA ILE A 140 -1.62 -19.81 12.66
C ILE A 140 -3.10 -19.94 12.29
N TYR A 141 -3.50 -21.03 11.62
CA TYR A 141 -4.88 -21.27 11.21
C TYR A 141 -5.71 -22.07 12.24
N TYR A 142 -5.26 -22.13 13.50
CA TYR A 142 -5.99 -22.72 14.63
C TYR A 142 -6.30 -24.21 14.47
N GLU A 143 -5.38 -25.00 13.88
CA GLU A 143 -5.47 -26.47 13.84
C GLU A 143 -4.77 -27.12 15.03
N ASP A 144 -3.53 -26.69 15.33
CA ASP A 144 -2.71 -27.24 16.42
C ASP A 144 -2.37 -26.17 17.48
N TYR A 145 -2.12 -26.63 18.70
CA TYR A 145 -1.55 -25.83 19.78
C TYR A 145 -0.03 -25.85 19.71
N ILE A 146 0.59 -24.75 20.15
CA ILE A 146 2.03 -24.66 20.36
C ILE A 146 2.31 -24.39 21.85
N VAL A 147 3.24 -25.15 22.41
CA VAL A 147 3.71 -24.93 23.80
C VAL A 147 4.53 -23.65 23.85
N ILE A 148 4.03 -22.67 24.61
CA ILE A 148 4.66 -21.37 24.84
C ILE A 148 5.65 -21.48 26.01
N ASP A 149 5.17 -22.03 27.13
CA ASP A 149 5.98 -22.30 28.32
C ASP A 149 5.75 -23.74 28.79
N PRO A 150 6.76 -24.62 28.74
CA PRO A 150 6.65 -25.99 29.23
C PRO A 150 6.58 -26.10 30.76
N GLY A 151 6.95 -25.06 31.52
CA GLY A 151 6.95 -25.09 32.98
C GLY A 151 7.78 -26.25 33.55
N LYS A 152 7.18 -27.06 34.43
CA LYS A 152 7.81 -28.26 35.04
C LYS A 152 7.45 -29.57 34.34
N THR A 153 6.73 -29.50 33.22
CA THR A 153 6.27 -30.68 32.48
C THR A 153 7.39 -31.24 31.58
N PRO A 154 7.29 -32.49 31.09
CA PRO A 154 8.24 -33.03 30.12
C PRO A 154 8.09 -32.45 28.71
N LEU A 155 7.15 -31.53 28.49
CA LEU A 155 6.91 -30.90 27.19
C LEU A 155 8.09 -30.00 26.80
N GLN A 156 8.29 -29.83 25.49
CA GLN A 156 9.30 -28.93 24.96
C GLN A 156 8.68 -27.62 24.49
N LYS A 157 9.40 -26.51 24.70
CA LYS A 157 9.00 -25.22 24.10
C LYS A 157 8.95 -25.36 22.58
N THR A 158 7.95 -24.75 21.94
CA THR A 158 7.65 -24.89 20.50
C THR A 158 7.21 -26.28 20.02
N GLN A 159 6.97 -27.22 20.94
CA GLN A 159 6.31 -28.49 20.60
C GLN A 159 4.87 -28.22 20.15
N LEU A 160 4.45 -28.93 19.10
CA LEU A 160 3.07 -28.91 18.64
C LEU A 160 2.28 -29.99 19.36
N LEU A 161 1.06 -29.64 19.76
CA LEU A 161 0.09 -30.55 20.34
C LEU A 161 -1.18 -30.48 19.48
N ASN A 162 -1.65 -31.63 19.02
CA ASN A 162 -2.98 -31.72 18.41
C ASN A 162 -4.07 -31.56 19.49
N GLU A 163 -5.34 -31.46 19.09
CA GLU A 163 -6.43 -31.20 20.06
C GLU A 163 -6.58 -32.32 21.11
N VAL A 164 -6.31 -33.57 20.74
CA VAL A 164 -6.36 -34.72 21.66
C VAL A 164 -5.19 -34.69 22.63
N GLU A 165 -3.96 -34.54 22.12
CA GLU A 165 -2.72 -34.43 22.91
C GLU A 165 -2.76 -33.24 23.87
N TYR A 166 -3.32 -32.10 23.43
CA TYR A 166 -3.48 -30.93 24.29
C TYR A 166 -4.45 -31.21 25.44
N ARG A 167 -5.56 -31.91 25.17
CA ARG A 167 -6.52 -32.30 26.20
C ARG A 167 -5.93 -33.30 27.18
N GLU A 168 -5.22 -34.32 26.70
CA GLU A 168 -4.52 -35.30 27.54
C GLU A 168 -3.46 -34.62 28.42
N ALA A 169 -2.67 -33.70 27.84
CA ALA A 169 -1.68 -32.93 28.59
C ALA A 169 -2.35 -32.02 29.63
N GLN A 170 -3.50 -31.42 29.31
CA GLN A 170 -4.26 -30.59 30.24
C GLN A 170 -4.88 -31.42 31.37
N GLU A 171 -5.34 -32.65 31.10
CA GLU A 171 -5.84 -33.59 32.11
C GLU A 171 -4.71 -34.11 33.01
N GLN A 172 -3.52 -34.34 32.47
CA GLN A 172 -2.37 -34.88 33.21
C GLN A 172 -1.63 -33.82 34.04
N TYR A 173 -1.41 -32.63 33.48
CA TYR A 173 -0.54 -31.61 34.07
C TYR A 173 -1.30 -30.35 34.53
N GLY A 174 -2.60 -30.24 34.27
CA GLY A 174 -3.41 -29.09 34.64
C GLY A 174 -2.84 -27.77 34.10
N GLU A 175 -2.63 -26.80 34.99
CA GLU A 175 -2.02 -25.50 34.68
C GLU A 175 -0.48 -25.51 34.69
N GLY A 176 0.14 -26.69 34.71
CA GLY A 176 1.60 -26.85 34.80
C GLY A 176 2.39 -26.40 33.56
N PHE A 177 1.71 -26.11 32.45
CA PHE A 177 2.28 -25.60 31.20
C PHE A 177 1.32 -24.60 30.52
N VAL A 178 1.85 -23.77 29.63
CA VAL A 178 1.07 -22.84 28.81
C VAL A 178 1.22 -23.19 27.34
N ALA A 179 0.12 -23.54 26.69
CA ALA A 179 0.06 -23.67 25.24
C ALA A 179 -1.05 -22.79 24.66
N GLY A 180 -0.88 -22.39 23.41
CA GLY A 180 -1.83 -21.51 22.72
C GLY A 180 -1.90 -21.80 21.23
N MET A 181 -2.82 -21.13 20.55
CA MET A 181 -3.00 -21.24 19.10
C MET A 181 -2.96 -19.87 18.44
N GLY A 182 -2.85 -19.88 17.11
CA GLY A 182 -2.97 -18.68 16.29
C GLY A 182 -1.73 -17.79 16.33
N ALA A 183 -1.86 -16.65 15.66
CA ALA A 183 -0.80 -15.66 15.59
C ALA A 183 -0.48 -15.02 16.96
N GLU A 184 -1.40 -15.05 17.93
CA GLU A 184 -1.15 -14.57 19.29
C GLU A 184 -0.09 -15.43 20.01
N ALA A 185 -0.19 -16.76 19.91
CA ALA A 185 0.80 -17.67 20.49
C ALA A 185 2.18 -17.50 19.84
N VAL A 186 2.20 -17.37 18.50
CA VAL A 186 3.41 -17.09 17.73
C VAL A 186 4.04 -15.76 18.17
N LYS A 187 3.23 -14.72 18.40
CA LYS A 187 3.71 -13.42 18.86
C LYS A 187 4.35 -13.49 20.25
N LYS A 188 3.71 -14.19 21.21
CA LYS A 188 4.26 -14.39 22.56
C LYS A 188 5.63 -15.08 22.50
N LEU A 189 5.72 -16.16 21.72
CA LEU A 189 6.99 -16.87 21.50
C LEU A 189 8.08 -15.97 20.92
N LEU A 190 7.75 -15.12 19.94
CA LEU A 190 8.71 -14.18 19.34
C LEU A 190 9.15 -13.07 20.30
N ALA A 191 8.24 -12.60 21.16
CA ALA A 191 8.52 -11.53 22.11
C ALA A 191 9.48 -11.96 23.22
N GLU A 192 9.52 -13.24 23.56
CA GLU A 192 10.42 -13.82 24.56
C GLU A 192 11.84 -14.11 24.04
N ILE A 193 12.08 -13.97 22.73
CA ILE A 193 13.40 -14.27 22.15
C ILE A 193 14.38 -13.14 22.47
N ASP A 194 15.41 -13.45 23.26
CA ASP A 194 16.59 -12.62 23.39
C ASP A 194 17.53 -12.86 22.19
N LEU A 195 17.60 -11.87 21.30
CA LEU A 195 18.45 -11.92 20.10
C LEU A 195 19.94 -12.06 20.43
N ASN A 196 20.41 -11.47 21.52
CA ASN A 196 21.83 -11.50 21.89
C ASN A 196 22.23 -12.88 22.38
N LYS A 197 21.39 -13.48 23.24
CA LYS A 197 21.59 -14.86 23.71
C LYS A 197 21.54 -15.85 22.55
N LEU A 198 20.51 -15.75 21.71
CA LEU A 198 20.34 -16.64 20.56
C LEU A 198 21.48 -16.51 19.54
N ASN A 199 22.01 -15.31 19.32
CA ASN A 199 23.17 -15.12 18.43
C ASN A 199 24.40 -15.91 18.92
N LYS A 200 24.73 -15.81 20.21
CA LYS A 200 25.86 -16.54 20.82
C LYS A 200 25.66 -18.06 20.77
N GLU A 201 24.45 -18.54 21.07
CA GLU A 201 24.11 -19.96 21.00
C GLU A 201 24.30 -20.53 19.59
N LEU A 202 23.86 -19.78 18.57
CA LEU A 202 24.01 -20.20 17.17
C LEU A 202 25.45 -20.16 16.68
N GLU A 203 26.26 -19.20 17.12
CA GLU A 203 27.70 -19.15 16.82
C GLU A 203 28.41 -20.38 17.40
N GLN A 204 28.12 -20.74 18.66
CA GLN A 204 28.66 -21.93 19.30
C GLN A 204 28.21 -23.23 18.60
N ALA A 205 26.91 -23.36 18.31
CA ALA A 205 26.36 -24.52 17.60
C ALA A 205 26.96 -24.70 16.19
N MET A 206 27.26 -23.58 15.51
CA MET A 206 27.89 -23.57 14.20
C MET A 206 29.35 -24.03 14.25
N GLY A 207 30.07 -23.74 15.34
CA GLY A 207 31.43 -24.22 15.59
C GLY A 207 31.48 -25.70 15.97
N ALA A 208 30.51 -26.19 16.74
CA ALA A 208 30.45 -27.58 17.19
C ALA A 208 30.06 -28.58 16.09
N THR A 209 29.26 -28.14 15.10
CA THR A 209 28.70 -29.06 14.11
C THR A 209 29.63 -29.26 12.90
N LYS A 210 30.02 -30.52 12.64
CA LYS A 210 30.81 -30.91 11.45
C LYS A 210 29.96 -31.10 10.18
N SER A 211 28.64 -31.27 10.30
CA SER A 211 27.74 -31.51 9.17
C SER A 211 27.47 -30.25 8.35
N LYS A 212 27.72 -30.33 7.04
CA LYS A 212 27.55 -29.23 6.07
C LYS A 212 26.09 -28.73 5.98
N GLN A 213 25.12 -29.63 6.12
CA GLN A 213 23.69 -29.29 5.99
C GLN A 213 23.20 -28.45 7.17
N ILE A 214 23.46 -28.88 8.41
CA ILE A 214 23.02 -28.12 9.59
C ILE A 214 23.85 -26.84 9.73
N ARG A 215 25.14 -26.84 9.37
CA ARG A 215 25.92 -25.59 9.28
C ARG A 215 25.29 -24.56 8.33
N LYS A 216 24.75 -24.98 7.18
CA LYS A 216 24.01 -24.11 6.25
C LYS A 216 22.69 -23.61 6.85
N LYS A 217 21.97 -24.43 7.62
CA LYS A 217 20.74 -24.03 8.33
C LYS A 217 21.04 -22.97 9.39
N LEU A 218 22.03 -23.23 10.24
CA LEU A 218 22.49 -22.31 11.29
C LEU A 218 22.98 -20.99 10.71
N ALA A 219 23.77 -21.01 9.64
CA ALA A 219 24.25 -19.79 8.97
C ALA A 219 23.09 -18.91 8.45
N LYS A 220 22.03 -19.51 7.90
CA LYS A 220 20.84 -18.74 7.46
C LYS A 220 20.09 -18.10 8.64
N ARG A 221 20.01 -18.81 9.76
CA ARG A 221 19.35 -18.33 10.99
C ARG A 221 20.17 -17.21 11.65
N LEU A 222 21.49 -17.39 11.76
CA LEU A 222 22.42 -16.39 12.27
C LEU A 222 22.34 -15.09 11.47
N LYS A 223 22.35 -15.18 10.13
CA LYS A 223 22.20 -14.01 9.24
C LYS A 223 20.89 -13.26 9.48
N LEU A 224 19.79 -13.97 9.80
CA LEU A 224 18.51 -13.35 10.09
C LEU A 224 18.55 -12.56 11.41
N ILE A 225 19.12 -13.17 12.46
CA ILE A 225 19.22 -12.58 13.80
C ILE A 225 20.12 -11.34 13.79
N GLN A 226 21.28 -11.43 13.14
CA GLN A 226 22.16 -10.28 12.95
C GLN A 226 21.46 -9.15 12.17
N GLY A 227 20.60 -9.49 11.21
CA GLY A 227 19.76 -8.51 10.50
C GLY A 227 18.78 -7.77 11.42
N PHE A 228 18.14 -8.47 12.35
CA PHE A 228 17.25 -7.86 13.35
C PHE A 228 18.04 -6.98 14.35
N GLN A 229 19.21 -7.44 14.81
CA GLN A 229 20.07 -6.67 15.70
C GLN A 229 20.54 -5.35 15.04
N ASN A 230 21.00 -5.41 13.79
CA ASN A 230 21.49 -4.25 13.06
C ASN A 230 20.40 -3.24 12.70
N SER A 231 19.17 -3.70 12.51
CA SER A 231 18.02 -2.83 12.18
C SER A 231 17.29 -2.32 13.43
N HIS A 232 17.68 -2.75 14.62
CA HIS A 232 16.98 -2.53 15.89
C HIS A 232 15.48 -2.90 15.82
N ALA A 233 15.11 -3.78 14.89
CA ALA A 233 13.75 -4.26 14.76
C ALA A 233 13.52 -5.45 15.69
N ARG A 234 12.30 -5.57 16.22
CA ARG A 234 11.94 -6.72 17.04
C ARG A 234 11.26 -7.81 16.20
N PRO A 235 11.51 -9.11 16.49
CA PRO A 235 10.89 -10.21 15.74
C PRO A 235 9.36 -10.24 15.84
N ASP A 236 8.78 -9.80 16.95
CA ASP A 236 7.34 -9.78 17.18
C ASP A 236 6.59 -8.81 16.24
N TRP A 237 7.27 -7.83 15.64
CA TRP A 237 6.69 -6.92 14.64
C TRP A 237 6.30 -7.62 13.33
N MET A 238 6.70 -8.88 13.12
CA MET A 238 6.19 -9.70 12.01
C MET A 238 4.71 -10.10 12.18
N VAL A 239 4.16 -9.95 13.39
CA VAL A 239 2.74 -10.14 13.71
C VAL A 239 2.09 -8.76 13.90
N LEU A 240 1.00 -8.53 13.19
CA LEU A 240 0.30 -7.25 13.13
C LEU A 240 -0.79 -7.17 14.21
N ASP A 241 -0.74 -6.14 15.05
CA ASP A 241 -1.89 -5.73 15.87
C ASP A 241 -2.74 -4.66 15.17
N VAL A 242 -2.08 -3.88 14.31
CA VAL A 242 -2.66 -2.73 13.61
C VAL A 242 -2.45 -2.92 12.12
N LEU A 243 -3.51 -2.68 11.35
CA LEU A 243 -3.46 -2.75 9.90
C LEU A 243 -3.59 -1.33 9.30
N PRO A 244 -2.56 -0.82 8.58
CA PRO A 244 -2.66 0.47 7.92
C PRO A 244 -3.62 0.42 6.72
N VAL A 245 -4.38 1.50 6.55
CA VAL A 245 -5.32 1.70 5.44
C VAL A 245 -4.72 2.72 4.48
N ILE A 246 -4.54 2.30 3.23
CA ILE A 246 -4.01 3.16 2.16
C ILE A 246 -4.95 4.35 1.90
N PRO A 247 -4.41 5.53 1.55
CA PRO A 247 -5.19 6.72 1.22
C PRO A 247 -6.26 6.46 0.13
N PRO A 248 -7.46 7.06 0.23
CA PRO A 248 -8.59 6.78 -0.66
C PRO A 248 -8.31 7.11 -2.13
N ASP A 249 -7.51 8.13 -2.42
CA ASP A 249 -7.21 8.52 -3.81
C ASP A 249 -6.31 7.50 -4.54
N LEU A 250 -5.64 6.62 -3.80
CA LEU A 250 -4.90 5.48 -4.37
C LEU A 250 -5.81 4.26 -4.62
N ARG A 251 -7.05 4.29 -4.11
CA ARG A 251 -8.08 3.26 -4.27
C ARG A 251 -9.44 3.90 -4.60
N PRO A 252 -9.53 4.66 -5.71
CA PRO A 252 -10.66 5.54 -5.99
C PRO A 252 -11.95 4.76 -6.23
N LEU A 253 -13.06 5.47 -6.03
CA LEU A 253 -14.41 5.05 -6.39
C LEU A 253 -14.91 6.09 -7.39
N VAL A 254 -14.95 5.71 -8.67
CA VAL A 254 -15.22 6.63 -9.78
C VAL A 254 -16.64 6.41 -10.27
N PRO A 255 -17.50 7.45 -10.29
CA PRO A 255 -18.82 7.35 -10.89
C PRO A 255 -18.68 7.11 -12.41
N LEU A 256 -19.44 6.15 -12.92
CA LEU A 256 -19.62 5.88 -14.34
C LEU A 256 -20.98 6.40 -14.79
N GLU A 257 -21.15 6.53 -16.10
CA GLU A 257 -22.45 6.83 -16.70
C GLU A 257 -23.50 5.77 -16.30
N GLY A 258 -24.74 6.22 -16.05
CA GLY A 258 -25.82 5.34 -15.60
C GLY A 258 -25.83 5.03 -14.10
N GLY A 259 -25.17 5.86 -13.26
CA GLY A 259 -25.23 5.74 -11.79
C GLY A 259 -24.45 4.57 -11.20
N ARG A 260 -23.63 3.90 -12.02
CA ARG A 260 -22.74 2.82 -11.57
C ARG A 260 -21.45 3.41 -11.01
N PHE A 261 -20.73 2.62 -10.22
CA PHE A 261 -19.43 3.00 -9.68
C PHE A 261 -18.37 1.97 -10.07
N ALA A 262 -17.24 2.44 -10.59
CA ALA A 262 -16.03 1.65 -10.70
C ALA A 262 -15.30 1.68 -9.37
N THR A 263 -15.21 0.54 -8.70
CA THR A 263 -14.53 0.39 -7.40
C THR A 263 -13.18 -0.31 -7.58
N SER A 264 -12.17 0.15 -6.83
CA SER A 264 -10.92 -0.61 -6.69
C SER A 264 -11.14 -1.91 -5.92
N ASP A 265 -10.55 -3.01 -6.41
CA ASP A 265 -10.55 -4.34 -5.75
C ASP A 265 -10.09 -4.26 -4.27
N LEU A 266 -9.19 -3.34 -3.94
CA LEU A 266 -8.71 -3.13 -2.57
C LEU A 266 -9.82 -2.74 -1.60
N ASN A 267 -10.80 -1.95 -2.05
CA ASN A 267 -11.90 -1.53 -1.18
C ASN A 267 -12.72 -2.74 -0.73
N ASP A 268 -12.93 -3.73 -1.60
CA ASP A 268 -13.66 -4.95 -1.24
C ASP A 268 -12.86 -5.82 -0.26
N LEU A 269 -11.53 -5.90 -0.43
CA LEU A 269 -10.66 -6.60 0.52
C LEU A 269 -10.65 -5.91 1.90
N TYR A 270 -10.53 -4.59 1.95
CA TYR A 270 -10.63 -3.83 3.20
C TYR A 270 -12.00 -4.00 3.87
N ARG A 271 -13.09 -3.95 3.10
CA ARG A 271 -14.45 -4.20 3.63
C ARG A 271 -14.57 -5.56 4.28
N ARG A 272 -14.02 -6.61 3.66
CA ARG A 272 -14.00 -7.96 4.23
C ARG A 272 -13.25 -7.99 5.56
N VAL A 273 -12.06 -7.38 5.63
CA VAL A 273 -11.28 -7.31 6.89
C VAL A 273 -12.06 -6.58 7.98
N ILE A 274 -12.61 -5.40 7.71
CA ILE A 274 -13.36 -4.61 8.69
C ILE A 274 -14.59 -5.37 9.19
N ASN A 275 -15.35 -5.99 8.28
CA ASN A 275 -16.53 -6.78 8.65
C ASN A 275 -16.18 -7.96 9.56
N ARG A 276 -15.12 -8.71 9.23
CA ARG A 276 -14.65 -9.84 10.05
C ARG A 276 -14.13 -9.37 11.40
N ASN A 277 -13.37 -8.27 11.41
CA ASN A 277 -12.84 -7.70 12.63
C ASN A 277 -13.95 -7.22 13.59
N ASN A 278 -14.95 -6.49 13.08
CA ASN A 278 -16.08 -6.02 13.88
C ASN A 278 -16.94 -7.18 14.38
N ARG A 279 -17.18 -8.18 13.53
CA ARG A 279 -17.89 -9.41 13.94
C ARG A 279 -17.15 -10.11 15.07
N LEU A 280 -15.83 -10.28 14.97
CA LEU A 280 -15.02 -10.89 16.02
C LEU A 280 -15.06 -10.09 17.33
N LYS A 281 -14.96 -8.75 17.28
CA LYS A 281 -15.09 -7.89 18.47
C LYS A 281 -16.44 -8.12 19.18
N ASN A 282 -17.53 -8.20 18.43
CA ASN A 282 -18.86 -8.46 18.99
C ASN A 282 -18.96 -9.87 19.60
N LEU A 283 -18.42 -10.90 18.93
CA LEU A 283 -18.44 -12.27 19.44
C LEU A 283 -17.66 -12.43 20.75
N LEU A 284 -16.52 -11.73 20.88
CA LEU A 284 -15.72 -11.70 22.11
C LEU A 284 -16.48 -11.05 23.28
N GLN A 285 -17.27 -10.00 23.02
CA GLN A 285 -18.09 -9.35 24.04
C GLN A 285 -19.25 -10.24 24.51
N LEU A 286 -19.84 -11.01 23.60
CA LEU A 286 -20.98 -11.89 23.88
C LEU A 286 -20.59 -13.22 24.53
N LYS A 287 -19.31 -13.43 24.88
CA LYS A 287 -18.78 -14.71 25.44
C LYS A 287 -19.24 -15.94 24.65
N THR A 288 -19.19 -15.83 23.32
CA THR A 288 -19.58 -16.91 22.40
C THR A 288 -18.67 -18.13 22.59
N PRO A 289 -19.14 -19.38 22.34
CA PRO A 289 -18.29 -20.57 22.41
C PRO A 289 -17.00 -20.48 21.59
N ASP A 290 -15.92 -21.08 22.11
CA ASP A 290 -14.56 -20.97 21.56
C ASP A 290 -14.44 -21.49 20.12
N VAL A 291 -15.21 -22.51 19.74
CA VAL A 291 -15.19 -23.06 18.37
C VAL A 291 -15.56 -21.97 17.33
N ILE A 292 -16.58 -21.17 17.64
CA ILE A 292 -17.03 -20.08 16.76
C ILE A 292 -15.98 -18.96 16.74
N ILE A 293 -15.40 -18.63 17.90
CA ILE A 293 -14.35 -17.63 18.01
C ILE A 293 -13.11 -18.05 17.20
N ARG A 294 -12.65 -19.31 17.31
CA ARG A 294 -11.51 -19.84 16.55
C ARG A 294 -11.76 -19.74 15.05
N ASN A 295 -12.95 -20.11 14.59
CA ASN A 295 -13.31 -19.98 13.18
C ASN A 295 -13.28 -18.51 12.74
N GLU A 296 -13.84 -17.57 13.51
CA GLU A 296 -13.81 -16.16 13.11
C GLU A 296 -12.39 -15.56 13.17
N LYS A 297 -11.54 -15.98 14.12
CA LYS A 297 -10.11 -15.63 14.15
C LYS A 297 -9.39 -16.14 12.91
N ARG A 298 -9.66 -17.37 12.47
CA ARG A 298 -9.13 -17.94 11.21
C ARG A 298 -9.60 -17.14 10.00
N MET A 299 -10.89 -16.82 9.92
CA MET A 299 -11.44 -16.02 8.82
C MET A 299 -10.87 -14.60 8.76
N LEU A 300 -10.53 -14.00 9.91
CA LEU A 300 -9.85 -12.71 9.96
C LEU A 300 -8.42 -12.82 9.41
N GLN A 301 -7.67 -13.86 9.79
CA GLN A 301 -6.34 -14.14 9.24
C GLN A 301 -6.39 -14.29 7.72
N GLU A 302 -7.30 -15.11 7.19
CA GLU A 302 -7.49 -15.30 5.74
C GLU A 302 -7.87 -13.99 5.01
N ALA A 303 -8.69 -13.14 5.63
CA ALA A 303 -9.08 -11.86 5.05
C ALA A 303 -7.89 -10.88 4.94
N VAL A 304 -7.03 -10.84 5.94
CA VAL A 304 -5.81 -10.01 5.94
C VAL A 304 -4.78 -10.59 4.96
N ASP A 305 -4.65 -11.91 4.90
CA ASP A 305 -3.81 -12.61 3.93
C ASP A 305 -4.22 -12.24 2.49
N ALA A 306 -5.52 -12.28 2.19
CA ALA A 306 -6.05 -11.90 0.89
C ALA A 306 -5.83 -10.42 0.55
N LEU A 307 -5.83 -9.54 1.55
CA LEU A 307 -5.52 -8.11 1.36
C LEU A 307 -4.05 -7.93 0.93
N PHE A 308 -3.12 -8.60 1.58
CA PHE A 308 -1.68 -8.47 1.29
C PHE A 308 -1.27 -9.22 0.03
N ASP A 309 -1.62 -10.50 -0.13
CA ASP A 309 -1.21 -11.36 -1.25
C ASP A 309 -2.28 -12.43 -1.53
N ASN A 310 -3.28 -12.07 -2.34
CA ASN A 310 -4.45 -12.90 -2.62
C ASN A 310 -4.08 -14.18 -3.39
N GLY A 311 -4.53 -15.33 -2.90
CA GLY A 311 -4.27 -16.64 -3.50
C GLY A 311 -2.93 -17.27 -3.11
N ARG A 312 -2.16 -16.63 -2.22
CA ARG A 312 -0.94 -17.24 -1.67
C ARG A 312 -1.22 -18.28 -0.58
N HIS A 313 -2.29 -18.08 0.17
CA HIS A 313 -2.86 -19.10 1.02
C HIS A 313 -4.21 -19.53 0.43
N GLY A 314 -4.28 -20.80 0.00
CA GLY A 314 -5.50 -21.37 -0.56
C GLY A 314 -5.97 -20.73 -1.87
N ARG A 315 -7.28 -20.82 -2.11
CA ARG A 315 -7.92 -20.30 -3.34
C ARG A 315 -8.06 -18.78 -3.25
N ALA A 316 -7.72 -18.10 -4.34
CA ALA A 316 -7.87 -16.65 -4.42
C ALA A 316 -9.33 -16.23 -4.24
N VAL A 317 -9.53 -15.17 -3.45
CA VAL A 317 -10.82 -14.54 -3.25
C VAL A 317 -11.23 -13.85 -4.56
N THR A 318 -12.42 -14.21 -5.06
CA THR A 318 -12.97 -13.68 -6.30
C THR A 318 -14.02 -12.60 -6.04
N GLY A 319 -14.09 -11.64 -6.97
CA GLY A 319 -15.10 -10.59 -7.02
C GLY A 319 -16.23 -10.92 -8.00
N ALA A 320 -16.97 -9.90 -8.41
CA ALA A 320 -17.96 -10.01 -9.47
C ALA A 320 -17.34 -10.56 -10.77
N GLY A 321 -18.03 -11.49 -11.43
CA GLY A 321 -17.53 -12.16 -12.63
C GLY A 321 -16.45 -13.22 -12.37
N ASN A 322 -16.33 -13.75 -11.13
CA ASN A 322 -15.40 -14.82 -10.75
C ASN A 322 -13.91 -14.51 -11.01
N ARG A 323 -13.57 -13.23 -11.23
CA ARG A 323 -12.19 -12.78 -11.38
C ARG A 323 -11.54 -12.67 -9.98
N PRO A 324 -10.29 -13.12 -9.79
CA PRO A 324 -9.56 -12.89 -8.55
C PRO A 324 -9.35 -11.39 -8.31
N LEU A 325 -9.60 -10.94 -7.08
CA LEU A 325 -9.35 -9.57 -6.65
C LEU A 325 -7.85 -9.29 -6.60
N LYS A 326 -7.42 -8.12 -7.07
CA LYS A 326 -6.01 -7.70 -6.98
C LYS A 326 -5.66 -7.26 -5.56
N SER A 327 -4.65 -7.89 -4.98
CA SER A 327 -4.10 -7.55 -3.66
C SER A 327 -3.07 -6.42 -3.71
N LEU A 328 -2.59 -5.98 -2.55
CA LEU A 328 -1.49 -5.00 -2.44
C LEU A 328 -0.22 -5.47 -3.15
N SER A 329 0.14 -6.74 -3.01
CA SER A 329 1.29 -7.34 -3.70
C SER A 329 1.12 -7.30 -5.22
N ASP A 330 -0.08 -7.62 -5.72
CA ASP A 330 -0.38 -7.66 -7.17
C ASP A 330 -0.33 -6.28 -7.81
N MET A 331 -0.61 -5.22 -7.05
CA MET A 331 -0.46 -3.86 -7.55
C MET A 331 1.00 -3.46 -7.76
N LEU A 332 1.94 -4.05 -7.01
CA LEU A 332 3.36 -3.76 -7.12
C LEU A 332 4.06 -4.66 -8.14
N LYS A 333 3.78 -5.97 -8.14
CA LYS A 333 4.49 -6.97 -8.94
C LYS A 333 3.90 -7.16 -10.35
N GLY A 334 4.67 -7.81 -11.23
CA GLY A 334 4.22 -8.20 -12.57
C GLY A 334 4.33 -7.12 -13.65
N LYS A 335 3.93 -7.46 -14.88
CA LYS A 335 4.01 -6.55 -16.04
C LYS A 335 3.05 -5.37 -15.92
N GLY A 336 1.87 -5.59 -15.35
CA GLY A 336 0.89 -4.55 -15.02
C GLY A 336 1.06 -3.93 -13.63
N GLY A 337 2.18 -4.23 -12.95
CA GLY A 337 2.47 -3.68 -11.63
C GLY A 337 3.15 -2.31 -11.71
N ARG A 338 3.17 -1.59 -10.59
CA ARG A 338 3.68 -0.21 -10.51
C ARG A 338 5.12 -0.05 -11.02
N PHE A 339 6.03 -0.97 -10.67
CA PHE A 339 7.44 -0.84 -11.05
C PHE A 339 7.64 -0.85 -12.56
N ARG A 340 7.06 -1.84 -13.26
CA ARG A 340 7.27 -1.98 -14.70
C ARG A 340 6.39 -1.04 -15.52
N GLN A 341 5.12 -0.89 -15.12
CA GLN A 341 4.16 -0.16 -15.94
C GLN A 341 4.19 1.35 -15.72
N ASN A 342 4.43 1.83 -14.49
CA ASN A 342 4.27 3.24 -14.13
C ASN A 342 5.58 3.96 -13.80
N LEU A 343 6.55 3.26 -13.18
CA LEU A 343 7.83 3.87 -12.83
C LEU A 343 8.77 3.91 -14.05
N LEU A 344 8.91 2.78 -14.74
CA LEU A 344 9.73 2.69 -15.96
C LEU A 344 8.95 3.16 -17.22
N GLY A 345 7.66 2.84 -17.29
CA GLY A 345 6.78 3.32 -18.34
C GLY A 345 6.04 4.58 -17.91
N LYS A 346 6.39 5.73 -18.48
CA LYS A 346 5.61 6.96 -18.28
C LYS A 346 5.04 7.42 -19.61
N ARG A 347 3.75 7.73 -19.60
CA ARG A 347 3.19 8.54 -20.68
C ARG A 347 3.74 9.94 -20.52
N VAL A 348 4.27 10.47 -21.61
CA VAL A 348 4.86 11.80 -21.64
C VAL A 348 3.99 12.70 -22.52
N ASP A 349 3.75 13.91 -22.04
CA ASP A 349 3.12 14.95 -22.82
C ASP A 349 4.08 15.44 -23.92
N TYR A 350 3.59 16.25 -24.86
CA TYR A 350 4.38 16.72 -26.02
C TYR A 350 4.98 15.58 -26.86
N SER A 351 4.19 14.52 -27.04
CA SER A 351 4.53 13.39 -27.92
C SER A 351 3.46 13.19 -28.99
N GLY A 352 3.87 12.67 -30.15
CA GLY A 352 3.00 12.41 -31.30
C GLY A 352 3.35 11.11 -31.99
N ARG A 353 2.40 10.54 -32.72
CA ARG A 353 2.59 9.35 -33.56
C ARG A 353 1.95 9.58 -34.92
N SER A 354 2.69 9.27 -35.98
CA SER A 354 2.20 9.30 -37.36
C SER A 354 2.81 8.15 -38.16
N VAL A 355 2.30 7.95 -39.37
CA VAL A 355 2.84 7.00 -40.34
C VAL A 355 4.08 7.60 -41.00
N ILE A 356 5.14 6.80 -41.12
CA ILE A 356 6.37 7.19 -41.80
C ILE A 356 6.20 7.03 -43.31
N VAL A 357 6.68 8.03 -44.06
CA VAL A 357 6.68 8.05 -45.54
C VAL A 357 8.11 8.39 -46.00
N ILE A 358 8.47 7.96 -47.20
CA ILE A 358 9.78 8.21 -47.79
C ILE A 358 9.86 9.68 -48.23
N GLY A 359 10.90 10.40 -47.81
CA GLY A 359 11.20 11.79 -48.20
C GLY A 359 12.63 11.88 -48.75
N PRO A 360 12.86 11.47 -50.02
CA PRO A 360 14.21 11.31 -50.58
C PRO A 360 15.01 12.62 -50.70
N GLU A 361 14.35 13.77 -50.68
CA GLU A 361 14.94 15.10 -50.76
C GLU A 361 15.54 15.62 -49.44
N LEU A 362 15.30 14.94 -48.32
CA LEU A 362 15.72 15.37 -46.99
C LEU A 362 17.19 15.03 -46.70
N LYS A 363 17.87 15.89 -45.94
CA LYS A 363 19.22 15.61 -45.43
C LYS A 363 19.16 14.62 -44.25
N LEU A 364 20.28 13.96 -43.94
CA LEU A 364 20.37 12.96 -42.86
C LEU A 364 19.90 13.45 -41.49
N HIS A 365 20.09 14.74 -41.19
CA HIS A 365 19.71 15.36 -39.91
C HIS A 365 18.31 16.02 -39.96
N GLN A 366 17.54 15.80 -41.02
CA GLN A 366 16.22 16.40 -41.22
C GLN A 366 15.14 15.33 -41.25
N CYS A 367 13.95 15.70 -40.78
CA CYS A 367 12.75 14.89 -40.90
C CYS A 367 11.54 15.76 -41.25
N GLY A 368 10.63 15.23 -42.05
CA GLY A 368 9.35 15.88 -42.32
C GLY A 368 8.39 15.75 -41.14
N LEU A 369 7.85 16.87 -40.66
CA LEU A 369 6.86 16.91 -39.59
C LEU A 369 5.53 17.47 -40.12
N PRO A 370 4.40 16.75 -39.98
CA PRO A 370 3.11 17.30 -40.38
C PRO A 370 2.80 18.60 -39.62
N LYS A 371 2.45 19.65 -40.36
CA LYS A 371 2.13 20.98 -39.84
C LYS A 371 1.14 20.97 -38.67
N LYS A 372 0.07 20.17 -38.78
CA LYS A 372 -0.93 20.01 -37.70
C LYS A 372 -0.34 19.40 -36.43
N MET A 373 0.59 18.45 -36.57
CA MET A 373 1.25 17.82 -35.42
C MET A 373 2.25 18.78 -34.77
N ALA A 374 2.99 19.55 -35.60
CA ALA A 374 3.88 20.60 -35.15
C ALA A 374 3.14 21.67 -34.32
N LEU A 375 1.98 22.14 -34.78
CA LEU A 375 1.16 23.11 -34.04
C LEU A 375 0.82 22.65 -32.61
N VAL A 376 0.47 21.37 -32.42
CA VAL A 376 0.11 20.82 -31.11
C VAL A 376 1.34 20.64 -30.23
N LEU A 377 2.44 20.10 -30.78
CA LEU A 377 3.67 19.87 -30.02
C LEU A 377 4.31 21.17 -29.55
N PHE A 378 4.28 22.21 -30.38
CA PHE A 378 4.90 23.50 -30.10
C PHE A 378 3.92 24.57 -29.58
N GLU A 379 2.67 24.21 -29.26
CA GLU A 379 1.62 25.15 -28.80
C GLU A 379 2.12 26.15 -27.73
N PRO A 380 2.82 25.74 -26.65
CA PRO A 380 3.26 26.68 -25.61
C PRO A 380 4.29 27.70 -26.12
N PHE A 381 5.15 27.30 -27.06
CA PHE A 381 6.17 28.17 -27.65
C PHE A 381 5.55 29.19 -28.59
N ILE A 382 4.57 28.77 -29.39
CA ILE A 382 3.79 29.65 -30.26
C ILE A 382 3.03 30.69 -29.44
N ILE A 383 2.35 30.28 -28.37
CA ILE A 383 1.62 31.19 -27.46
C ILE A 383 2.55 32.25 -26.88
N ARG A 384 3.75 31.84 -26.44
CA ARG A 384 4.75 32.77 -25.90
C ARG A 384 5.18 33.78 -26.98
N ARG A 385 5.52 33.30 -28.18
CA ARG A 385 6.00 34.16 -29.26
C ARG A 385 4.94 35.15 -29.76
N LEU A 386 3.68 34.70 -29.89
CA LEU A 386 2.53 35.56 -30.22
C LEU A 386 2.35 36.71 -29.21
N LYS A 387 2.61 36.44 -27.92
CA LYS A 387 2.53 37.45 -26.87
C LYS A 387 3.70 38.42 -26.94
N ASP A 388 4.92 37.92 -27.16
CA ASP A 388 6.14 38.73 -27.24
C ASP A 388 6.10 39.69 -28.44
N LEU A 389 5.52 39.26 -29.56
CA LEU A 389 5.31 40.09 -30.76
C LEU A 389 4.10 41.03 -30.66
N GLY A 390 3.32 40.96 -29.58
CA GLY A 390 2.18 41.85 -29.35
C GLY A 390 0.90 41.49 -30.11
N TYR A 391 0.86 40.37 -30.85
CA TYR A 391 -0.34 39.92 -31.56
C TYR A 391 -1.50 39.57 -30.62
N VAL A 392 -1.19 39.13 -29.40
CA VAL A 392 -2.19 38.76 -28.39
C VAL A 392 -1.75 39.16 -26.99
N HIS A 393 -2.68 39.66 -26.18
CA HIS A 393 -2.42 40.01 -24.79
C HIS A 393 -2.74 38.89 -23.79
N THR A 394 -3.58 37.91 -24.18
CA THR A 394 -4.02 36.82 -23.30
C THR A 394 -3.78 35.44 -23.92
N VAL A 395 -3.50 34.45 -23.08
CA VAL A 395 -3.30 33.04 -23.49
C VAL A 395 -4.55 32.48 -24.19
N ARG A 396 -5.75 32.86 -23.74
CA ARG A 396 -7.01 32.42 -24.36
C ARG A 396 -7.16 32.94 -25.80
N SER A 397 -6.77 34.19 -26.05
CA SER A 397 -6.78 34.76 -27.41
C SER A 397 -5.78 34.04 -28.30
N ALA A 398 -4.58 33.75 -27.79
CA ALA A 398 -3.55 32.99 -28.49
C ALA A 398 -4.07 31.60 -28.90
N LYS A 399 -4.73 30.87 -27.98
CA LYS A 399 -5.34 29.56 -28.28
C LYS A 399 -6.39 29.63 -29.39
N LYS A 400 -7.29 30.61 -29.34
CA LYS A 400 -8.28 30.81 -30.42
C LYS A 400 -7.64 31.12 -31.77
N MET A 401 -6.54 31.86 -31.79
CA MET A 401 -5.80 32.17 -33.01
C MET A 401 -5.11 30.92 -33.58
N ILE A 402 -4.53 30.09 -32.72
CA ILE A 402 -3.95 28.78 -33.09
C ILE A 402 -5.03 27.83 -33.63
N GLU A 403 -6.19 27.75 -32.97
CA GLU A 403 -7.34 26.94 -33.44
C GLU A 403 -7.85 27.40 -34.82
N ARG A 404 -7.83 28.70 -35.09
CA ARG A 404 -8.20 29.30 -36.38
C ARG A 404 -7.13 29.17 -37.47
N GLN A 405 -5.92 28.73 -37.12
CA GLN A 405 -4.79 28.53 -38.05
C GLN A 405 -4.48 29.77 -38.89
N THR A 406 -4.43 30.95 -38.26
CA THR A 406 -4.17 32.20 -38.96
C THR A 406 -2.75 32.23 -39.56
N PRO A 407 -2.50 33.00 -40.64
CA PRO A 407 -1.20 33.07 -41.30
C PRO A 407 -0.02 33.34 -40.37
N GLU A 408 -0.20 34.24 -39.40
CA GLU A 408 0.83 34.65 -38.45
C GLU A 408 1.30 33.48 -37.56
N VAL A 409 0.41 32.52 -37.30
CA VAL A 409 0.73 31.31 -36.53
C VAL A 409 1.69 30.41 -37.31
N TRP A 410 1.56 30.37 -38.64
CA TRP A 410 2.44 29.56 -39.49
C TRP A 410 3.84 30.16 -39.58
N ASP A 411 3.94 31.48 -39.72
CA ASP A 411 5.23 32.18 -39.75
C ASP A 411 5.98 31.99 -38.42
N ILE A 412 5.25 32.09 -37.30
CA ILE A 412 5.81 31.85 -35.96
C ILE A 412 6.20 30.39 -35.76
N LEU A 413 5.42 29.44 -36.30
CA LEU A 413 5.77 28.02 -36.21
C LEU A 413 7.10 27.74 -36.95
N ASP A 414 7.29 28.31 -38.13
CA ASP A 414 8.53 28.15 -38.90
C ASP A 414 9.73 28.80 -38.17
N GLU A 415 9.52 29.94 -37.51
CA GLU A 415 10.52 30.56 -36.63
C GLU A 415 10.87 29.66 -35.43
N VAL A 416 9.86 29.17 -34.71
CA VAL A 416 10.01 28.39 -33.46
C VAL A 416 10.63 27.02 -33.69
N THR A 417 10.35 26.40 -34.84
CA THR A 417 10.89 25.08 -35.19
C THR A 417 12.33 25.14 -35.70
N LYS A 418 12.81 26.32 -36.11
CA LYS A 418 14.16 26.49 -36.64
C LYS A 418 15.21 26.24 -35.55
N GLY A 419 16.06 25.24 -35.77
CA GLY A 419 17.11 24.87 -34.82
C GLY A 419 16.61 24.11 -33.58
N HIS A 420 15.32 23.77 -33.51
CA HIS A 420 14.78 22.95 -32.43
C HIS A 420 14.72 21.48 -32.83
N PRO A 421 15.60 20.61 -32.29
CA PRO A 421 15.58 19.19 -32.63
C PRO A 421 14.34 18.49 -32.05
N VAL A 422 13.92 17.41 -32.71
CA VAL A 422 12.87 16.49 -32.25
C VAL A 422 13.43 15.07 -32.17
N LEU A 423 12.89 14.25 -31.25
CA LEU A 423 13.28 12.85 -31.10
C LEU A 423 12.29 11.94 -31.83
N LEU A 424 12.80 11.11 -32.74
CA LEU A 424 12.02 10.06 -33.40
C LEU A 424 12.34 8.71 -32.78
N ASN A 425 11.32 7.92 -32.48
CA ASN A 425 11.47 6.57 -31.93
C ASN A 425 10.59 5.58 -32.70
N ARG A 426 11.08 4.34 -32.88
CA ARG A 426 10.34 3.23 -33.49
C ARG A 426 10.26 2.08 -32.50
N ALA A 427 9.06 1.51 -32.35
CA ALA A 427 8.85 0.28 -31.62
C ALA A 427 8.98 -0.94 -32.56
N PRO A 428 9.63 -2.04 -32.14
CA PRO A 428 10.40 -2.19 -30.91
C PRO A 428 11.74 -1.43 -30.96
N THR A 429 12.13 -0.81 -29.85
CA THR A 429 13.48 -0.26 -29.65
C THR A 429 14.34 -1.44 -29.17
N LEU A 430 15.09 -2.05 -30.09
CA LEU A 430 15.88 -3.28 -29.85
C LEU A 430 17.14 -3.02 -29.03
#